data_AF-C6ZLB6-F1
#
_entry.id   AF-C6ZLB6-F1
#
_cell.length_a   1.000
_cell.length_b   1.000
_cell.length_c   1.000
_cell.angle_alpha   90.00
_cell.angle_beta   90.00
_cell.angle_gamma   90.00
#
_symmetry.space_group_name_H-M   'P 1'
#
loop_
_entity.id
_entity.type
_entity.pdbx_description
1 polymer ?
#
loop_
_entity_poly.entity_id
_entity_poly.type
_entity_poly.pdbx_seq_one_letter_code
_entity_poly.pdbx_strand_id
1 'polypeptide(L)'
;LTSLRHLSFDNCPHLNNLSHTQRLTSLKHLSFYDCPKMMDLPETLLPSLLSLTILGDCPKLKERCSKRGCYWPLIWHIPYIRI
;
A
#
# COMPACT_ATOMS: atom_id res chain seq x y z
N LEU A 1 -10.71 19.62 3.23
CA LEU A 1 -9.73 18.75 2.52
C LEU A 1 -9.86 17.36 3.10
N THR A 2 -10.17 16.39 2.25
CA THR A 2 -10.76 15.07 2.57
C THR A 2 -9.99 14.26 3.63
N SER A 3 -10.64 14.00 4.76
CA SER A 3 -10.17 13.17 5.89
C SER A 3 -10.18 11.67 5.56
N LEU A 4 -9.79 11.27 4.35
CA LEU A 4 -9.83 9.87 3.95
C LEU A 4 -8.84 9.07 4.80
N ARG A 5 -9.36 8.14 5.60
CA ARG A 5 -8.56 7.28 6.50
C ARG A 5 -8.33 5.88 5.94
N HIS A 6 -9.24 5.41 5.09
CA HIS A 6 -9.22 4.06 4.52
C HIS A 6 -9.26 4.15 3.00
N LEU A 7 -8.39 3.41 2.34
CA LEU A 7 -8.33 3.28 0.90
C LEU A 7 -8.09 1.82 0.55
N SER A 8 -8.94 1.27 -0.32
CA SER A 8 -8.84 -0.12 -0.76
C SER A 8 -8.97 -0.17 -2.27
N PHE A 9 -8.16 -1.00 -2.89
CA PHE A 9 -8.22 -1.35 -4.30
C PHE A 9 -8.54 -2.82 -4.40
N ASP A 10 -9.64 -3.15 -5.07
CA ASP A 10 -10.13 -4.51 -5.24
C ASP A 10 -10.26 -4.80 -6.74
N ASN A 11 -9.67 -5.90 -7.18
CA ASN A 11 -9.68 -6.38 -8.54
C ASN A 11 -9.37 -5.27 -9.56
N CYS A 12 -8.23 -4.60 -9.37
CA CYS A 12 -7.79 -3.47 -10.19
C CYS A 12 -6.63 -3.89 -11.12
N PRO A 13 -6.90 -4.61 -12.23
CA PRO A 13 -5.88 -5.17 -13.11
C PRO A 13 -5.09 -4.13 -13.92
N HIS A 14 -5.52 -2.87 -13.91
CA HIS A 14 -4.85 -1.77 -14.62
C HIS A 14 -4.21 -0.75 -13.67
N LEU A 15 -4.40 -0.87 -12.35
CA LEU A 15 -3.77 0.02 -11.38
C LEU A 15 -2.28 -0.28 -11.32
N ASN A 16 -1.44 0.71 -11.60
CA ASN A 16 0.01 0.54 -11.65
C ASN A 16 0.79 1.53 -10.77
N ASN A 17 0.17 2.62 -10.32
CA ASN A 17 0.78 3.60 -9.45
C ASN A 17 -0.27 4.32 -8.59
N LEU A 18 0.22 5.00 -7.53
CA LEU A 18 -0.58 5.90 -6.69
C LEU A 18 0.12 7.27 -6.51
N SER A 19 0.81 7.75 -7.53
CA SER A 19 1.57 9.02 -7.44
C SER A 19 0.69 10.22 -7.07
N HIS A 20 -0.60 10.19 -7.40
CA HIS A 20 -1.55 11.25 -7.09
C HIS A 20 -2.06 11.20 -5.63
N THR A 21 -1.80 10.13 -4.88
CA THR A 21 -2.31 9.97 -3.50
C THR A 21 -1.38 10.53 -2.42
N GLN A 22 -0.27 11.16 -2.80
CA GLN A 22 0.67 11.81 -1.86
C GLN A 22 0.00 12.89 -0.99
N ARG A 23 -1.14 13.44 -1.45
CA ARG A 23 -1.92 14.44 -0.71
C ARG A 23 -2.86 13.84 0.34
N LEU A 24 -2.97 12.51 0.43
CA LEU A 24 -3.81 11.81 1.41
C LEU A 24 -3.12 11.72 2.78
N THR A 25 -2.78 12.87 3.36
CA THR A 25 -2.02 12.97 4.63
C THR A 25 -2.75 12.37 5.84
N SER A 26 -4.07 12.17 5.74
CA SER A 26 -4.90 11.58 6.80
C SER A 26 -5.07 10.06 6.68
N LEU A 27 -4.50 9.42 5.65
CA LEU A 27 -4.68 7.99 5.43
C LEU A 27 -4.01 7.17 6.54
N LYS A 28 -4.71 6.14 7.00
CA LYS A 28 -4.26 5.23 8.05
C LYS A 28 -4.30 3.77 7.63
N HIS A 29 -5.18 3.42 6.70
CA HIS A 29 -5.41 2.05 6.28
C HIS A 29 -5.36 1.97 4.76
N LEU A 30 -4.46 1.14 4.24
CA LEU A 30 -4.30 0.90 2.81
C LEU A 30 -4.43 -0.59 2.51
N SER A 31 -5.20 -0.94 1.48
CA SER A 31 -5.41 -2.33 1.08
C SER A 31 -5.40 -2.53 -0.43
N PHE A 32 -4.83 -3.65 -0.88
CA PHE A 32 -4.84 -4.11 -2.27
C PHE A 32 -5.27 -5.58 -2.31
N TYR A 33 -6.21 -5.88 -3.20
CA TYR A 33 -6.72 -7.22 -3.49
C TYR A 33 -6.71 -7.39 -5.01
N ASP A 34 -6.04 -8.44 -5.51
CA ASP A 34 -6.01 -8.79 -6.94
C ASP A 34 -5.68 -7.60 -7.87
N CYS A 35 -4.54 -6.96 -7.59
CA CYS A 35 -4.02 -5.80 -8.33
C CYS A 35 -2.68 -6.16 -9.01
N PRO A 36 -2.67 -6.98 -10.08
CA PRO A 36 -1.46 -7.58 -10.63
C PRO A 36 -0.45 -6.59 -11.22
N LYS A 37 -0.94 -5.44 -11.73
CA LYS A 37 -0.09 -4.41 -12.34
C LYS A 37 0.44 -3.39 -11.35
N MET A 38 0.06 -3.47 -10.08
CA MET A 38 0.46 -2.50 -9.07
C MET A 38 1.91 -2.74 -8.67
N MET A 39 2.79 -1.78 -8.97
CA MET A 39 4.24 -1.95 -8.81
C MET A 39 4.79 -1.23 -7.59
N ASP A 40 4.27 -0.04 -7.30
CA ASP A 40 4.90 0.91 -6.38
C ASP A 40 3.89 1.61 -5.47
N LEU A 41 4.34 1.87 -4.24
CA LEU A 41 3.61 2.67 -3.26
C LEU A 41 4.30 4.02 -3.07
N PRO A 42 3.54 5.10 -2.84
CA PRO A 42 4.12 6.40 -2.52
C PRO A 42 4.77 6.32 -1.13
N GLU A 43 6.10 6.39 -1.10
CA GLU A 43 6.90 6.25 0.11
C GLU A 43 6.52 7.25 1.20
N THR A 44 6.06 8.44 0.81
CA THR A 44 5.61 9.49 1.76
C THR A 44 4.37 9.10 2.56
N LEU A 45 3.57 8.14 2.08
CA LEU A 45 2.36 7.67 2.74
C LEU A 45 2.67 6.56 3.76
N LEU A 46 3.64 5.70 3.45
CA LEU A 46 3.91 4.45 4.18
C LEU A 46 4.18 4.64 5.67
N PRO A 47 5.01 5.63 6.11
CA PRO A 47 5.35 5.76 7.51
C PRO A 47 4.17 6.12 8.42
N SER A 48 3.08 6.66 7.84
CA SER A 48 1.92 7.17 8.59
C SER A 48 0.80 6.14 8.76
N LEU A 49 0.93 4.97 8.12
CA LEU A 49 -0.08 3.91 8.12
C LEU A 49 -0.13 3.16 9.45
N LEU A 50 -1.34 2.78 9.83
CA LEU A 50 -1.62 1.87 10.93
C LEU A 50 -1.87 0.44 10.44
N SER A 51 -2.30 0.28 9.18
CA SER A 51 -2.41 -1.02 8.55
C SER A 51 -2.09 -1.02 7.06
N LEU A 52 -1.39 -2.06 6.63
CA LEU A 52 -1.16 -2.39 5.23
C LEU A 52 -1.63 -3.82 4.95
N THR A 53 -2.56 -3.99 4.02
CA THR A 53 -3.00 -5.31 3.56
C THR A 53 -2.77 -5.47 2.06
N ILE A 54 -2.11 -6.55 1.65
CA ILE A 54 -1.85 -6.90 0.25
C ILE A 54 -2.24 -8.38 0.10
N LEU A 55 -3.33 -8.68 -0.58
CA LEU A 55 -3.83 -10.05 -0.73
C LEU A 55 -4.14 -10.37 -2.20
N GLY A 56 -4.32 -11.67 -2.48
CA GLY A 56 -4.55 -12.14 -3.86
C GLY A 56 -3.36 -11.90 -4.79
N ASP A 57 -3.65 -11.66 -6.06
CA ASP A 57 -2.69 -11.45 -7.14
C ASP A 57 -2.11 -10.01 -7.13
N CYS A 58 -1.16 -9.78 -6.23
CA CYS A 58 -0.41 -8.51 -6.12
C CYS A 58 1.11 -8.76 -6.07
N PRO A 59 1.70 -9.47 -7.06
CA PRO A 59 3.01 -10.12 -6.94
C PRO A 59 4.13 -9.12 -6.64
N LYS A 60 4.13 -7.96 -7.32
CA LYS A 60 5.16 -6.94 -7.15
C LYS A 60 5.11 -6.23 -5.80
N LEU A 61 3.90 -5.91 -5.31
CA LEU A 61 3.74 -5.35 -3.98
C LEU A 61 4.16 -6.34 -2.89
N LYS A 62 3.78 -7.62 -3.00
CA LYS A 62 4.18 -8.66 -2.04
C LYS A 62 5.71 -8.81 -2.00
N GLU A 63 6.36 -8.81 -3.16
CA GLU A 63 7.83 -8.85 -3.28
C GLU A 63 8.49 -7.67 -2.55
N ARG A 64 8.07 -6.44 -2.86
CA ARG A 64 8.67 -5.20 -2.32
C ARG A 64 8.35 -4.95 -0.85
N CYS A 65 7.20 -5.40 -0.36
CA CYS A 65 6.79 -5.28 1.04
C CYS A 65 7.19 -6.48 1.90
N SER A 66 7.83 -7.51 1.33
CA SER A 66 8.37 -8.63 2.10
C SER A 66 9.47 -8.19 3.07
N LYS A 67 9.84 -9.04 4.05
CA LYS A 67 10.90 -8.73 5.03
C LYS A 67 12.27 -8.39 4.43
N ARG A 68 12.51 -8.74 3.17
CA ARG A 68 13.73 -8.43 2.42
C ARG A 68 13.48 -7.45 1.26
N GLY A 69 12.25 -6.99 1.12
CA GLY A 69 11.84 -6.06 0.08
C GLY A 69 12.26 -4.62 0.41
N CYS A 70 12.35 -3.80 -0.63
CA CYS A 70 12.80 -2.41 -0.53
C CYS A 70 11.90 -1.53 0.36
N TYR A 71 10.62 -1.89 0.52
CA TYR A 71 9.71 -1.14 1.40
C TYR A 71 9.76 -1.58 2.85
N TRP A 72 10.39 -2.70 3.19
CA TRP A 72 10.44 -3.17 4.58
C TRP A 72 10.92 -2.10 5.58
N PRO A 73 12.01 -1.33 5.32
CA PRO A 73 12.45 -0.27 6.22
C PRO A 73 11.43 0.87 6.42
N LEU A 74 10.46 1.03 5.51
CA LEU A 74 9.41 2.05 5.58
C LEU A 74 8.11 1.53 6.19
N ILE A 75 7.92 0.22 6.28
CA ILE A 75 6.68 -0.39 6.75
C ILE A 75 6.84 -1.24 8.01
N TRP A 76 8.06 -1.57 8.44
CA TRP A 76 8.30 -2.50 9.57
C TRP A 76 7.65 -2.06 10.88
N HIS A 77 7.45 -0.75 11.07
CA HIS A 77 6.83 -0.17 12.26
C HIS A 77 5.30 -0.12 12.19
N ILE A 78 4.69 -0.47 11.05
CA ILE A 78 3.23 -0.49 10.90
C ILE A 78 2.66 -1.58 11.84
N PRO A 79 1.71 -1.24 12.73
CA PRO A 79 1.17 -2.19 13.71
C PRO A 79 0.53 -3.44 13.12
N TYR A 80 -0.07 -3.33 11.92
CA TYR A 80 -0.73 -4.44 11.25
C TYR A 80 -0.29 -4.54 9.78
N ILE A 81 0.41 -5.62 9.45
CA ILE A 81 0.84 -5.94 8.08
C ILE A 81 0.32 -7.33 7.72
N ARG A 82 -0.41 -7.43 6.62
CA ARG A 82 -0.90 -8.70 6.06
C ARG A 82 -0.57 -8.75 4.56
N ILE A 83 0.25 -9.71 4.13
CA ILE A 83 0.80 -9.86 2.77
C ILE A 83 0.59 -11.29 2.28
#